data_AF-A0A4R1WVE7-F1
#
_entry.id   AF-A0A4R1WVE7-F1
#
_cell.length_a   1.000
_cell.length_b   1.000
_cell.length_c   1.000
_cell.angle_alpha   90.00
_cell.angle_beta   90.00
_cell.angle_gamma   90.00
#
_symmetry.space_group_name_H-M   'P 1'
#
loop_
_entity.id
_entity.type
_entity.pdbx_description
1 polymer ?
#
loop_
_entity_poly.entity_id
_entity_poly.type
_entity_poly.pdbx_seq_one_letter_code
_entity_poly.pdbx_strand_id
1 'polypeptide(L)'
;MRKAFYASQSIYSERGPYREALMLGGDAPELTARWIGSFMQHPRGAESKERGFTTKQVIDLELRSVTEILAVAAERNLLEGDPTQIKIGGLCRDFAILAASAFRAKGIPARLRVGFADYIVPDFWEDHWLCEWHDGQHWKRLDVEFAAAGGASFNTLDVPRERFLTANEAWFRIKDEPSIGSRFGVSSLNLGGGVVRRGKPASRDRSPA
;
A
#
# COMPACT_ATOMS: atom_id res chain seq x y z
N MET A 1 -10.20 6.56 -21.34
CA MET A 1 -10.62 6.05 -20.01
C MET A 1 -11.06 7.25 -19.18
N ARG A 2 -12.35 7.35 -18.81
CA ARG A 2 -12.94 8.61 -18.29
C ARG A 2 -12.35 8.94 -16.92
N LYS A 3 -11.69 10.11 -16.76
CA LYS A 3 -11.19 10.63 -15.47
C LYS A 3 -12.25 10.54 -14.35
N ALA A 4 -13.53 10.69 -14.71
CA ALA A 4 -14.68 10.50 -13.82
C ALA A 4 -14.71 9.14 -13.08
N PHE A 5 -14.32 8.03 -13.73
CA PHE A 5 -14.29 6.71 -13.09
C PHE A 5 -13.28 6.64 -11.93
N TYR A 6 -12.13 7.28 -12.08
CA TYR A 6 -11.10 7.29 -11.04
C TYR A 6 -11.34 8.37 -9.97
N ALA A 7 -12.26 9.29 -10.22
CA ALA A 7 -12.70 10.29 -9.24
C ALA A 7 -13.90 9.81 -8.40
N SER A 8 -14.63 8.77 -8.84
CA SER A 8 -15.75 8.20 -8.08
C SER A 8 -15.29 7.25 -6.97
N GLN A 9 -16.03 7.26 -5.85
CA GLN A 9 -15.84 6.28 -4.79
C GLN A 9 -16.31 4.88 -5.20
N SER A 10 -15.68 3.85 -4.63
CA SER A 10 -16.18 2.48 -4.64
C SER A 10 -16.77 2.13 -3.28
N ILE A 11 -17.38 0.95 -3.13
CA ILE A 11 -17.87 0.46 -1.84
C ILE A 11 -16.79 0.40 -0.75
N TYR A 12 -15.51 0.31 -1.12
CA TYR A 12 -14.40 0.26 -0.16
C TYR A 12 -13.76 1.61 0.10
N SER A 13 -13.84 2.56 -0.85
CA SER A 13 -13.30 3.90 -0.68
C SER A 13 -14.37 4.92 -0.26
N GLU A 14 -15.64 4.54 -0.25
CA GLU A 14 -16.71 5.35 0.32
C GLU A 14 -16.44 5.61 1.81
N ARG A 15 -16.75 6.83 2.23
CA ARG A 15 -16.39 7.38 3.55
C ARG A 15 -17.58 7.49 4.50
N GLY A 16 -18.79 7.16 4.03
CA GLY A 16 -20.01 7.30 4.81
C GLY A 16 -20.18 8.73 5.35
N PRO A 17 -20.47 8.90 6.65
CA PRO A 17 -20.68 10.23 7.23
C PRO A 17 -19.39 11.05 7.40
N TYR A 18 -18.20 10.45 7.23
CA TYR A 18 -16.91 11.07 7.57
C TYR A 18 -16.34 11.94 6.44
N ARG A 19 -17.22 12.71 5.76
CA ARG A 19 -16.82 13.61 4.66
C ARG A 19 -15.77 14.62 5.11
N GLU A 20 -16.03 15.26 6.24
CA GLU A 20 -15.24 16.37 6.76
C GLU A 20 -13.89 15.90 7.28
N ALA A 21 -13.84 14.69 7.84
CA ALA A 21 -12.59 14.06 8.28
C ALA A 21 -11.55 13.99 7.14
N LEU A 22 -11.96 13.58 5.93
CA LEU A 22 -11.05 13.52 4.77
C LEU A 22 -10.49 14.89 4.35
N MET A 23 -11.13 15.99 4.76
CA MET A 23 -10.67 17.35 4.45
C MET A 23 -9.57 17.82 5.42
N LEU A 24 -9.44 17.20 6.61
CA LEU A 24 -8.39 17.52 7.59
C LEU A 24 -6.99 17.29 7.01
N GLY A 25 -6.86 16.35 6.07
CA GLY A 25 -5.60 16.07 5.37
C GLY A 25 -5.18 17.15 4.36
N GLY A 26 -5.92 18.24 4.18
CA GLY A 26 -5.57 19.34 3.27
C GLY A 26 -5.44 18.90 1.80
N ASP A 27 -5.16 19.83 0.89
CA ASP A 27 -5.20 19.54 -0.55
C ASP A 27 -3.90 18.94 -1.11
N ALA A 28 -2.79 19.11 -0.39
CA ALA A 28 -1.48 18.66 -0.82
C ALA A 28 -1.23 17.18 -0.43
N PRO A 29 -0.58 16.37 -1.28
CA PRO A 29 -0.35 14.95 -1.02
C PRO A 29 0.44 14.69 0.28
N GLU A 30 1.36 15.58 0.63
CA GLU A 30 2.14 15.50 1.86
C GLU A 30 1.31 15.77 3.11
N LEU A 31 0.32 16.67 3.03
CA LEU A 31 -0.61 16.91 4.14
C LEU A 31 -1.54 15.70 4.33
N THR A 32 -2.00 15.12 3.22
CA THR A 32 -2.85 13.91 3.25
C THR A 32 -2.08 12.74 3.85
N ALA A 33 -0.80 12.55 3.47
CA ALA A 33 0.04 11.52 4.06
C ALA A 33 0.29 11.73 5.56
N ARG A 34 0.65 12.96 5.97
CA ARG A 34 0.85 13.29 7.40
C ARG A 34 -0.40 13.04 8.24
N TRP A 35 -1.57 13.45 7.74
CA TRP A 35 -2.84 13.22 8.42
C TRP A 35 -3.16 11.73 8.55
N ILE A 36 -2.99 10.94 7.49
CA ILE A 36 -3.20 9.48 7.58
C ILE A 36 -2.22 8.85 8.59
N GLY A 37 -0.95 9.24 8.52
CA GLY A 37 0.08 8.74 9.44
C GLY A 37 -0.07 9.21 10.89
N SER A 38 -0.89 10.23 11.18
CA SER A 38 -1.14 10.65 12.56
C SER A 38 -2.07 9.69 13.30
N PHE A 39 -2.92 8.94 12.60
CA PHE A 39 -3.86 7.99 13.22
C PHE A 39 -3.70 6.54 12.78
N MET A 40 -2.92 6.24 11.74
CA MET A 40 -2.63 4.88 11.29
C MET A 40 -1.23 4.44 11.68
N GLN A 41 -1.07 3.16 12.00
CA GLN A 41 0.22 2.54 12.28
C GLN A 41 0.34 1.19 11.59
N HIS A 42 1.46 0.97 10.89
CA HIS A 42 1.76 -0.31 10.24
C HIS A 42 2.49 -1.25 11.21
N PRO A 43 2.09 -2.53 11.37
CA PRO A 43 2.70 -3.47 12.33
C PRO A 43 4.18 -3.73 12.09
N ARG A 44 4.66 -3.48 10.87
CA ARG A 44 6.06 -3.67 10.46
C ARG A 44 6.77 -2.34 10.13
N GLY A 45 6.09 -1.21 10.33
CA GLY A 45 6.64 0.13 10.08
C GLY A 45 7.65 0.56 11.13
N ALA A 46 8.35 1.67 10.88
CA ALA A 46 9.35 2.21 11.80
C ALA A 46 8.79 2.48 13.20
N GLU A 47 7.60 3.08 13.30
CA GLU A 47 6.95 3.39 14.57
C GLU A 47 6.67 2.14 15.41
N SER A 48 6.30 1.01 14.80
CA SER A 48 6.09 -0.26 15.52
C SER A 48 7.38 -0.85 16.08
N LYS A 49 8.55 -0.55 15.51
CA LYS A 49 9.84 -0.95 16.07
C LYS A 49 10.15 -0.16 17.36
N GLU A 50 9.65 1.07 17.47
CA GLU A 50 9.91 1.97 18.60
C GLU A 50 8.85 1.85 19.70
N ARG A 51 7.57 1.81 19.33
CA ARG A 51 6.41 1.88 20.25
C ARG A 51 5.68 0.55 20.41
N GLY A 52 6.07 -0.48 19.65
CA GLY A 52 5.37 -1.77 19.61
C GLY A 52 4.09 -1.72 18.78
N PHE A 53 3.33 -2.82 18.85
CA PHE A 53 2.03 -2.98 18.18
C PHE A 53 1.10 -3.78 19.09
N THR A 54 -0.04 -3.19 19.44
CA THR A 54 -0.94 -3.70 20.49
C THR A 54 -1.96 -4.70 19.97
N THR A 55 -2.57 -5.50 20.85
CA THR A 55 -3.69 -6.40 20.48
C THR A 55 -4.87 -5.64 19.88
N LYS A 56 -5.13 -4.41 20.36
CA LYS A 56 -6.18 -3.54 19.80
C LYS A 56 -5.91 -3.24 18.32
N GLN A 57 -4.65 -2.96 17.99
CA GLN A 57 -4.21 -2.72 16.61
C GLN A 57 -4.21 -3.98 15.75
N VAL A 58 -3.96 -5.16 16.33
CA VAL A 58 -4.11 -6.44 15.62
C VAL A 58 -5.56 -6.67 15.18
N ILE A 59 -6.54 -6.34 16.04
CA ILE A 59 -7.96 -6.44 15.70
C ILE A 59 -8.33 -5.49 14.55
N ASP A 60 -7.74 -4.30 14.52
CA ASP A 60 -7.98 -3.31 13.45
C ASP A 60 -7.55 -3.80 12.05
N LEU A 61 -6.65 -4.79 11.96
CA LEU A 61 -6.23 -5.37 10.68
C LEU A 61 -7.38 -6.07 9.95
N GLU A 62 -8.52 -6.30 10.60
CA GLU A 62 -9.74 -6.86 9.99
C GLU A 62 -10.65 -5.80 9.33
N LEU A 63 -10.38 -4.51 9.50
CA LEU A 63 -11.16 -3.45 8.83
C LEU A 63 -10.92 -3.53 7.30
N ARG A 64 -11.96 -3.32 6.50
CA ARG A 64 -11.90 -3.53 5.03
C ARG A 64 -12.22 -2.28 4.23
N SER A 65 -12.96 -1.32 4.78
CA SER A 65 -13.40 -0.12 4.09
C SER A 65 -12.91 1.16 4.77
N VAL A 66 -12.84 2.25 3.99
CA VAL A 66 -12.55 3.58 4.53
C VAL A 66 -13.56 4.00 5.59
N THR A 67 -14.84 3.67 5.40
CA THR A 67 -15.89 3.97 6.39
C THR A 67 -15.64 3.26 7.72
N GLU A 68 -15.25 1.99 7.72
CA GLU A 68 -14.91 1.25 8.94
C GLU A 68 -13.68 1.84 9.65
N ILE A 69 -12.62 2.14 8.91
CA ILE A 69 -11.40 2.75 9.48
C ILE A 69 -11.71 4.11 10.11
N LEU A 70 -12.45 4.98 9.38
CA LEU A 70 -12.82 6.31 9.89
C LEU A 70 -13.79 6.24 11.07
N ALA A 71 -14.68 5.23 11.12
CA ALA A 71 -15.56 5.03 12.27
C ALA A 71 -14.77 4.70 13.54
N VAL A 72 -13.81 3.79 13.44
CA VAL A 72 -12.92 3.44 14.55
C VAL A 72 -12.03 4.64 14.94
N ALA A 73 -11.58 5.43 13.96
CA ALA A 73 -10.81 6.65 14.22
C ALA A 73 -11.61 7.69 14.99
N ALA A 74 -12.87 7.90 14.60
CA ALA A 74 -13.79 8.82 15.26
C ALA A 74 -14.12 8.34 16.68
N GLU A 75 -14.45 7.06 16.86
CA GLU A 75 -14.75 6.47 18.18
C GLU A 75 -13.58 6.64 19.16
N ARG A 76 -12.34 6.56 18.65
CA ARG A 76 -11.11 6.71 19.43
C ARG A 76 -10.59 8.15 19.46
N ASN A 77 -11.30 9.14 18.90
CA ASN A 77 -10.87 10.54 18.83
C ASN A 77 -9.48 10.74 18.19
N LEU A 78 -9.15 9.97 17.15
CA LEU A 78 -7.83 9.97 16.51
C LEU A 78 -7.74 10.93 15.30
N LEU A 79 -8.88 11.41 14.78
CA LEU A 79 -8.92 12.17 13.51
C LEU A 79 -8.13 13.49 13.54
N GLU A 80 -7.94 14.06 14.72
CA GLU A 80 -7.14 15.27 14.95
C GLU A 80 -5.64 14.99 15.16
N GLY A 81 -5.25 13.71 15.28
CA GLY A 81 -3.85 13.29 15.29
C GLY A 81 -3.14 13.38 16.64
N ASP A 82 -3.82 13.09 17.75
CA ASP A 82 -3.19 13.01 19.08
C ASP A 82 -2.10 11.91 19.13
N PRO A 83 -0.81 12.27 19.25
CA PRO A 83 0.31 11.33 19.16
C PRO A 83 0.46 10.45 20.41
N THR A 84 -0.30 10.72 21.47
CA THR A 84 -0.30 9.96 22.72
C THR A 84 -1.27 8.77 22.68
N GLN A 85 -2.22 8.79 21.74
CA GLN A 85 -3.21 7.73 21.62
C GLN A 85 -2.70 6.54 20.81
N ILE A 86 -3.29 5.38 21.09
CA ILE A 86 -3.04 4.16 20.31
C ILE A 86 -3.70 4.33 18.93
N LYS A 87 -2.86 4.51 17.91
CA LYS A 87 -3.23 4.57 16.50
C LYS A 87 -3.97 3.31 16.05
N ILE A 88 -4.72 3.40 14.96
CA ILE A 88 -5.36 2.26 14.31
C ILE A 88 -4.30 1.40 13.63
N GLY A 89 -4.38 0.09 13.82
CA GLY A 89 -3.55 -0.85 13.07
C GLY A 89 -4.01 -0.96 11.61
N GLY A 90 -3.10 -0.86 10.65
CA GLY A 90 -3.42 -1.06 9.24
C GLY A 90 -2.22 -1.52 8.42
N LEU A 91 -2.48 -2.01 7.21
CA LEU A 91 -1.46 -2.42 6.24
C LEU A 91 -1.27 -1.35 5.16
N CYS A 92 -0.21 -1.43 4.36
CA CYS A 92 0.07 -0.49 3.26
C CYS A 92 -1.16 -0.20 2.36
N ARG A 93 -2.01 -1.22 2.15
CA ARG A 93 -3.29 -1.13 1.45
C ARG A 93 -4.26 -0.13 2.08
N ASP A 94 -4.33 -0.06 3.41
CA ASP A 94 -5.24 0.81 4.16
C ASP A 94 -4.80 2.27 4.08
N PHE A 95 -3.49 2.52 4.17
CA PHE A 95 -2.92 3.84 3.90
C PHE A 95 -3.23 4.30 2.46
N ALA A 96 -3.04 3.42 1.48
CA ALA A 96 -3.30 3.73 0.08
C ALA A 96 -4.78 4.01 -0.21
N ILE A 97 -5.72 3.25 0.38
CA ILE A 97 -7.16 3.46 0.15
C ILE A 97 -7.70 4.71 0.84
N LEU A 98 -7.18 5.07 2.02
CA LEU A 98 -7.51 6.33 2.68
C LEU A 98 -7.09 7.53 1.82
N ALA A 99 -5.86 7.51 1.29
CA ALA A 99 -5.40 8.56 0.39
C ALA A 99 -6.24 8.63 -0.90
N ALA A 100 -6.54 7.48 -1.52
CA ALA A 100 -7.40 7.45 -2.70
C ALA A 100 -8.80 8.01 -2.43
N SER A 101 -9.39 7.69 -1.26
CA SER A 101 -10.68 8.24 -0.86
C SER A 101 -10.62 9.75 -0.64
N ALA A 102 -9.56 10.26 0.01
CA ALA A 102 -9.34 11.69 0.24
C ALA A 102 -9.20 12.47 -1.08
N PHE A 103 -8.44 11.96 -2.05
CA PHE A 103 -8.34 12.56 -3.38
C PHE A 103 -9.67 12.53 -4.13
N ARG A 104 -10.37 11.39 -4.13
CA ARG A 104 -11.69 11.26 -4.78
C ARG A 104 -12.74 12.18 -4.18
N ALA A 105 -12.71 12.42 -2.86
CA ALA A 105 -13.60 13.36 -2.19
C ALA A 105 -13.43 14.82 -2.67
N LYS A 106 -12.26 15.13 -3.24
CA LYS A 106 -11.91 16.42 -3.87
C LYS A 106 -12.09 16.40 -5.40
N GLY A 107 -12.62 15.31 -5.96
CA GLY A 107 -12.76 15.13 -7.41
C GLY A 107 -11.44 14.82 -8.14
N ILE A 108 -10.36 14.54 -7.40
CA ILE A 108 -9.06 14.21 -7.98
C ILE A 108 -9.07 12.71 -8.34
N PRO A 109 -8.79 12.34 -9.60
CA PRO A 109 -8.69 10.94 -10.01
C PRO A 109 -7.60 10.22 -9.21
N ALA A 110 -7.97 9.15 -8.52
CA ALA A 110 -7.05 8.33 -7.74
C ALA A 110 -7.36 6.83 -7.84
N ARG A 111 -6.33 5.99 -7.68
CA ARG A 111 -6.44 4.53 -7.71
C ARG A 111 -5.34 3.89 -6.88
N LEU A 112 -5.61 2.70 -6.37
CA LEU A 112 -4.60 1.89 -5.69
C LEU A 112 -3.72 1.23 -6.75
N ARG A 113 -2.44 1.07 -6.41
CA ARG A 113 -1.50 0.28 -7.19
C ARG A 113 -0.83 -0.73 -6.26
N VAL A 114 -0.96 -2.01 -6.62
CA VAL A 114 -0.24 -3.13 -5.99
C VAL A 114 0.97 -3.49 -6.85
N GLY A 115 2.05 -3.90 -6.19
CA GLY A 115 3.31 -4.22 -6.82
C GLY A 115 4.36 -4.58 -5.78
N PHE A 116 5.62 -4.32 -6.10
CA PHE A 116 6.76 -4.65 -5.27
C PHE A 116 7.71 -3.46 -5.14
N ALA A 117 8.13 -3.16 -3.92
CA ALA A 117 9.02 -2.05 -3.56
C ALA A 117 10.40 -2.57 -3.11
N ASP A 118 11.48 -1.95 -3.59
CA ASP A 118 12.87 -2.32 -3.25
C ASP A 118 13.45 -1.54 -2.05
N TYR A 119 12.64 -0.70 -1.41
CA TYR A 119 13.06 0.23 -0.37
C TYR A 119 12.54 -0.12 1.02
N ILE A 120 11.83 -1.24 1.15
CA ILE A 120 11.28 -1.72 2.43
C ILE A 120 12.26 -2.69 3.09
N VAL A 121 12.74 -3.67 2.33
CA VAL A 121 13.71 -4.68 2.78
C VAL A 121 14.91 -4.67 1.83
N PRO A 122 16.15 -4.52 2.34
CA PRO A 122 17.34 -4.56 1.51
C PRO A 122 17.40 -5.83 0.65
N ASP A 123 17.78 -5.66 -0.61
CA ASP A 123 17.92 -6.73 -1.60
C ASP A 123 16.63 -7.52 -1.93
N PHE A 124 15.47 -7.05 -1.49
CA PHE A 124 14.18 -7.71 -1.68
C PHE A 124 13.11 -6.76 -2.24
N TRP A 125 12.27 -7.29 -3.11
CA TRP A 125 11.11 -6.64 -3.70
C TRP A 125 9.87 -7.02 -2.89
N GLU A 126 9.57 -6.21 -1.89
CA GLU A 126 8.51 -6.46 -0.91
C GLU A 126 7.14 -6.09 -1.50
N ASP A 127 6.13 -6.96 -1.33
CA ASP A 127 4.74 -6.66 -1.69
C ASP A 127 4.31 -5.35 -1.06
N HIS A 128 3.78 -4.45 -1.89
CA HIS A 128 3.45 -3.12 -1.44
C HIS A 128 2.32 -2.48 -2.21
N TRP A 129 1.63 -1.57 -1.52
CA TRP A 129 0.49 -0.82 -2.05
C TRP A 129 0.77 0.67 -1.92
N LEU A 130 0.53 1.41 -3.01
CA LEU A 130 0.61 2.86 -3.04
C LEU A 130 -0.64 3.47 -3.68
N CYS A 131 -0.82 4.77 -3.50
CA CYS A 131 -1.88 5.53 -4.16
C CYS A 131 -1.32 6.21 -5.42
N GLU A 132 -1.85 5.87 -6.59
CA GLU A 132 -1.66 6.68 -7.79
C GLU A 132 -2.76 7.76 -7.85
N TRP A 133 -2.39 9.03 -7.93
CA TRP A 133 -3.30 10.15 -8.08
C TRP A 133 -2.92 10.99 -9.30
N HIS A 134 -3.86 11.75 -9.86
CA HIS A 134 -3.63 12.52 -11.09
C HIS A 134 -3.51 14.02 -10.77
N ASP A 135 -2.34 14.60 -11.01
CA ASP A 135 -2.05 16.02 -10.70
C ASP A 135 -2.67 17.03 -11.69
N GLY A 136 -3.27 16.52 -12.76
CA GLY A 136 -3.86 17.31 -13.85
C GLY A 136 -3.17 17.04 -15.19
N GLN A 137 -1.91 16.60 -15.15
CA GLN A 137 -1.08 16.28 -16.31
C GLN A 137 -0.62 14.81 -16.30
N HIS A 138 -0.21 14.30 -15.15
CA HIS A 138 0.42 13.01 -14.98
C HIS A 138 -0.15 12.24 -13.78
N TRP A 139 0.00 10.92 -13.83
CA TRP A 139 -0.21 10.07 -12.65
C TRP A 139 1.04 10.11 -11.78
N LYS A 140 0.85 10.43 -10.51
CA LYS A 140 1.87 10.51 -9.46
C LYS A 140 1.72 9.36 -8.49
N ARG A 141 2.83 8.79 -8.04
CA ARG A 141 2.85 7.63 -7.12
C ARG A 141 3.12 8.10 -5.69
N LEU A 142 2.08 8.18 -4.88
CA LEU A 142 2.19 8.52 -3.47
C LEU A 142 2.30 7.25 -2.62
N ASP A 143 3.46 7.04 -2.00
CA ASP A 143 3.63 6.09 -0.91
C ASP A 143 3.32 6.79 0.41
N VAL A 144 2.10 6.58 0.89
CA VAL A 144 1.54 7.29 2.04
C VAL A 144 2.27 6.94 3.34
N GLU A 145 2.64 5.67 3.52
CA GLU A 145 3.33 5.20 4.74
C GLU A 145 4.71 5.86 4.85
N PHE A 146 5.48 5.84 3.76
CA PHE A 146 6.82 6.42 3.74
C PHE A 146 6.81 7.96 3.65
N ALA A 147 5.80 8.56 3.00
CA ALA A 147 5.64 10.02 3.00
C ALA A 147 5.28 10.57 4.38
N ALA A 148 4.52 9.82 5.18
CA ALA A 148 4.18 10.20 6.55
C ALA A 148 5.37 10.05 7.51
N ALA A 149 6.13 8.97 7.40
CA ALA A 149 7.29 8.69 8.25
C ALA A 149 8.49 9.61 7.94
N GLY A 150 8.68 9.97 6.67
CA GLY A 150 9.85 10.72 6.21
C GLY A 150 11.13 9.86 6.16
N GLY A 151 12.27 10.50 5.85
CA GLY A 151 13.59 9.86 5.90
C GLY A 151 13.98 9.00 4.68
N ALA A 152 13.10 8.85 3.69
CA ALA A 152 13.47 8.22 2.42
C ALA A 152 14.45 9.10 1.63
N SER A 153 15.43 8.48 0.97
CA SER A 153 16.41 9.15 0.11
C SER A 153 15.89 9.51 -1.29
N PHE A 154 14.59 9.30 -1.53
CA PHE A 154 13.90 9.54 -2.79
C PHE A 154 12.53 10.19 -2.55
N ASN A 155 11.90 10.69 -3.61
CA ASN A 155 10.60 11.35 -3.50
C ASN A 155 9.47 10.32 -3.26
N THR A 156 8.92 10.27 -2.05
CA THR A 156 7.80 9.40 -1.68
C THR A 156 6.44 9.94 -2.12
N LEU A 157 6.37 11.22 -2.53
CA LEU A 157 5.17 11.84 -3.11
C LEU A 157 5.01 11.53 -4.61
N ASP A 158 6.10 11.11 -5.26
CA ASP A 158 6.13 10.59 -6.62
C ASP A 158 7.22 9.51 -6.76
N VAL A 159 6.93 8.32 -6.22
CA VAL A 159 7.86 7.20 -6.15
C VAL A 159 8.43 6.87 -7.54
N PRO A 160 9.76 6.86 -7.71
CA PRO A 160 10.37 6.55 -9.00
C PRO A 160 10.01 5.15 -9.51
N ARG A 161 9.94 5.00 -10.84
CA ARG A 161 9.44 3.75 -11.46
C ARG A 161 10.34 2.55 -11.22
N GLU A 162 11.62 2.81 -11.06
CA GLU A 162 12.65 1.85 -10.77
C GLU A 162 12.62 1.36 -9.32
N ARG A 163 11.95 2.06 -8.40
CA ARG A 163 11.85 1.70 -6.98
C ARG A 163 10.59 0.89 -6.66
N PHE A 164 9.58 0.95 -7.52
CA PHE A 164 8.32 0.22 -7.39
C PHE A 164 7.90 -0.40 -8.73
N LEU A 165 7.79 -1.73 -8.75
CA LEU A 165 7.39 -2.49 -9.92
C LEU A 165 5.96 -3.00 -9.76
N THR A 166 5.16 -2.84 -10.81
CA THR A 166 3.90 -3.55 -10.94
C THR A 166 4.12 -5.06 -11.08
N ALA A 167 3.10 -5.86 -10.78
CA ALA A 167 3.18 -7.32 -10.90
C ALA A 167 3.58 -7.78 -12.32
N ASN A 168 3.12 -7.08 -13.37
CA ASN A 168 3.52 -7.38 -14.75
C ASN A 168 4.99 -7.05 -15.04
N GLU A 169 5.51 -5.93 -14.52
CA GLU A 169 6.93 -5.58 -14.65
C GLU A 169 7.82 -6.59 -13.91
N ALA A 170 7.43 -6.96 -12.69
CA ALA A 170 8.11 -8.01 -11.92
C ALA A 170 8.07 -9.35 -12.67
N TRP A 171 6.92 -9.74 -13.22
CA TRP A 171 6.79 -10.97 -14.01
C TRP A 171 7.72 -11.00 -15.22
N PHE A 172 7.82 -9.92 -15.99
CA PHE A 172 8.74 -9.87 -17.13
C PHE A 172 10.20 -10.02 -16.68
N ARG A 173 10.61 -9.35 -15.60
CA ARG A 173 11.97 -9.51 -15.05
C ARG A 173 12.25 -10.94 -14.60
N ILE A 174 11.33 -11.55 -13.87
CA ILE A 174 11.46 -12.94 -13.39
C ILE A 174 11.46 -13.93 -14.56
N LYS A 175 10.66 -13.66 -15.59
CA LYS A 175 10.62 -14.50 -16.80
C LYS A 175 11.97 -14.50 -17.52
N ASP A 176 12.61 -13.34 -17.60
CA ASP A 176 13.91 -13.19 -18.28
C ASP A 176 15.08 -13.68 -17.40
N GLU A 177 14.96 -13.55 -16.07
CA GLU A 177 15.94 -14.05 -15.11
C GLU A 177 15.27 -14.85 -13.97
N PRO A 178 14.95 -16.14 -14.16
CA PRO A 178 14.19 -16.93 -13.19
C PRO A 178 14.80 -17.03 -11.77
N SER A 179 16.11 -16.85 -11.63
CA SER A 179 16.82 -16.88 -10.35
C SER A 179 16.42 -15.76 -9.40
N ILE A 180 15.91 -14.62 -9.89
CA ILE A 180 15.53 -13.50 -9.03
C ILE A 180 14.14 -13.67 -8.41
N GLY A 181 13.35 -14.67 -8.82
CA GLY A 181 11.97 -14.84 -8.37
C GLY A 181 11.84 -14.92 -6.85
N SER A 182 12.80 -15.55 -6.17
CA SER A 182 12.83 -15.67 -4.71
C SER A 182 13.00 -14.33 -3.99
N ARG A 183 13.39 -13.26 -4.71
CA ARG A 183 13.54 -11.90 -4.19
C ARG A 183 12.25 -11.08 -4.25
N PHE A 184 11.13 -11.65 -4.70
CA PHE A 184 9.85 -10.96 -4.80
C PHE A 184 8.80 -11.64 -3.93
N GLY A 185 8.14 -10.91 -3.02
CA GLY A 185 7.05 -11.47 -2.23
C GLY A 185 6.82 -10.78 -0.89
N VAL A 186 6.51 -11.57 0.15
CA VAL A 186 6.34 -11.08 1.53
C VAL A 186 7.43 -11.68 2.41
N SER A 187 8.52 -10.94 2.61
CA SER A 187 9.74 -11.40 3.28
C SER A 187 9.47 -11.93 4.70
N SER A 188 8.63 -11.22 5.46
CA SER A 188 8.29 -11.57 6.84
C SER A 188 7.50 -12.87 7.00
N LEU A 189 6.91 -13.37 5.91
CA LEU A 189 6.19 -14.66 5.88
C LEU A 189 6.98 -15.73 5.11
N ASN A 190 8.21 -15.43 4.68
CA ASN A 190 9.00 -16.26 3.79
C ASN A 190 8.22 -16.67 2.51
N LEU A 191 7.37 -15.76 2.03
CA LEU A 191 6.66 -15.94 0.77
C LEU A 191 7.48 -15.29 -0.34
N GLY A 192 7.93 -16.09 -1.30
CA GLY A 192 8.72 -15.63 -2.43
C GLY A 192 8.25 -16.28 -3.74
N GLY A 193 8.52 -15.63 -4.87
CA GLY A 193 8.30 -16.21 -6.18
C GLY A 193 9.12 -17.49 -6.39
N GLY A 194 8.44 -18.63 -6.47
CA GLY A 194 9.04 -19.90 -6.88
C GLY A 194 8.79 -20.17 -8.36
N VAL A 195 9.84 -20.45 -9.13
CA VAL A 195 9.69 -20.96 -10.49
C VAL A 195 9.29 -22.43 -10.39
N VAL A 196 8.02 -22.74 -10.62
CA VAL A 196 7.63 -24.11 -10.95
C VAL A 196 8.22 -24.43 -12.32
N ARG A 197 9.43 -25.01 -12.36
CA ARG A 197 9.91 -25.66 -13.58
C ARG A 197 8.89 -26.73 -13.91
N ARG A 198 8.12 -26.56 -15.00
CA ARG A 198 7.39 -27.68 -15.60
C ARG A 198 8.43 -28.77 -15.85
N GLY A 199 8.37 -29.85 -15.07
CA GLY A 199 9.24 -30.99 -15.26
C GLY A 199 9.17 -31.42 -16.72
N LYS A 200 10.31 -31.74 -17.34
CA LYS A 200 10.32 -32.50 -18.59
C LYS A 200 9.39 -33.71 -18.38
N PRO A 201 8.45 -34.00 -19.30
CA PRO A 201 7.72 -35.25 -19.22
C PRO A 201 8.75 -36.38 -19.15
N ALA A 202 8.62 -37.26 -18.16
CA ALA A 202 9.47 -38.42 -18.02
C ALA A 202 9.51 -39.16 -19.36
N SER A 203 10.71 -39.36 -19.90
CA SER A 203 10.90 -40.27 -21.02
C SER A 203 10.40 -41.63 -20.57
N ARG A 204 9.28 -42.09 -21.15
CA ARG A 204 8.83 -43.47 -20.98
C ARG A 204 9.92 -44.34 -21.58
N ASP A 205 10.68 -44.98 -20.70
CA ASP A 205 11.58 -46.07 -21.08
C ASP A 205 10.71 -47.17 -21.69
N ARG A 206 10.86 -47.37 -23.01
CA ARG A 206 10.30 -48.54 -23.69
C ARG A 206 11.41 -49.56 -23.70
N SER A 207 11.38 -50.50 -22.77
CA SER A 207 12.15 -51.74 -22.91
C SER A 207 11.66 -52.48 -24.16
N PRO A 208 12.55 -52.90 -25.07
CA PRO A 208 12.17 -53.81 -26.14
C PRO A 208 11.95 -55.22 -25.59
N ALA A 209 11.08 -55.96 -26.29
CA ALA A 209 10.62 -57.31 -25.97
C ALA A 209 11.75 -58.36 -25.89
#